data_AF-A0A0F0E7S0-F1
#
_entry.id   AF-A0A0F0E7S0-F1
#
_cell.length_a   1.000
_cell.length_b   1.000
_cell.length_c   1.000
_cell.angle_alpha   90.00
_cell.angle_beta   90.00
_cell.angle_gamma   90.00
#
_symmetry.space_group_name_H-M   'P 1'
#
loop_
_entity.id
_entity.type
_entity.pdbx_description
1 polymer ?
#
loop_
_entity_poly.entity_id
_entity_poly.type
_entity_poly.pdbx_seq_one_letter_code
_entity_poly.pdbx_strand_id
1 'polypeptide(L)'
;MKTSEHLRAVAAELTAIIERNRTPGTNPSARYNIVRICVLLQPASARECVLPLLLAADRYYSHRKHQYAPGPEQLYADMCSGIALLSAEASLAERNGD
;
A
#
# COMPACT_ATOMS: atom_id res chain seq x y z
N MET A 1 -9.27 19.71 -2.17
CA MET A 1 -9.43 18.24 -2.02
C MET A 1 -9.30 17.96 -0.55
N LYS A 2 -10.31 17.33 0.05
CA LYS A 2 -10.26 16.94 1.46
C LYS A 2 -9.23 15.83 1.68
N THR A 3 -8.69 15.69 2.88
CA THR A 3 -7.69 14.66 3.19
C THR A 3 -8.25 13.26 2.96
N SER A 4 -9.45 12.99 3.44
CA SER A 4 -10.24 11.78 3.27
C SER A 4 -10.45 11.41 1.80
N GLU A 5 -10.76 12.38 0.94
CA GLU A 5 -10.85 12.18 -0.51
C GLU A 5 -9.50 11.80 -1.11
N HIS A 6 -8.43 12.50 -0.72
CA HIS A 6 -7.07 12.20 -1.15
C HIS A 6 -6.65 10.78 -0.76
N LEU A 7 -6.84 10.41 0.51
CA LEU A 7 -6.48 9.11 1.05
C LEU A 7 -7.28 7.97 0.40
N ARG A 8 -8.58 8.17 0.14
CA ARG A 8 -9.42 7.21 -0.61
C ARG A 8 -8.94 7.05 -2.06
N ALA A 9 -8.59 8.14 -2.74
CA ALA A 9 -8.06 8.10 -4.10
C ALA A 9 -6.75 7.32 -4.15
N VAL A 10 -5.85 7.55 -3.19
CA VAL A 10 -4.59 6.80 -3.08
C VAL A 10 -4.84 5.33 -2.77
N ALA A 11 -5.74 5.00 -1.85
CA ALA A 11 -6.09 3.63 -1.53
C ALA A 11 -6.63 2.88 -2.77
N ALA A 12 -7.46 3.53 -3.58
CA ALA A 12 -7.97 2.98 -4.83
C ALA A 12 -6.86 2.77 -5.87
N GLU A 13 -5.93 3.72 -6.02
CA GLU A 13 -4.79 3.61 -6.94
C GLU A 13 -3.85 2.46 -6.54
N LEU A 14 -3.53 2.35 -5.24
CA LEU A 14 -2.71 1.27 -4.70
C LEU A 14 -3.37 -0.10 -4.92
N THR A 15 -4.69 -0.20 -4.68
CA THR A 15 -5.46 -1.43 -4.92
C THR A 15 -5.39 -1.83 -6.39
N ALA A 16 -5.59 -0.88 -7.31
CA ALA A 16 -5.54 -1.15 -8.74
C ALA A 16 -4.16 -1.64 -9.20
N ILE A 17 -3.08 -1.09 -8.63
CA ILE A 17 -1.71 -1.57 -8.92
C ILE A 17 -1.51 -2.99 -8.40
N ILE A 18 -1.91 -3.27 -7.15
CA ILE A 18 -1.70 -4.58 -6.52
C ILE A 18 -2.50 -5.67 -7.23
N GLU A 19 -3.78 -5.43 -7.52
CA GLU A 19 -4.64 -6.39 -8.24
C GLU A 19 -4.13 -6.71 -9.65
N ARG A 20 -3.70 -5.68 -10.40
CA ARG A 20 -3.11 -5.86 -11.74
C ARG A 20 -1.79 -6.64 -11.71
N ASN A 21 -1.09 -6.62 -10.58
CA ASN A 21 0.20 -7.26 -10.41
C ASN A 21 0.15 -8.35 -9.32
N ARG A 22 -1.00 -9.03 -9.19
CA ARG A 22 -1.22 -10.10 -8.19
C ARG A 22 -0.50 -11.42 -8.53
N THR A 23 0.07 -11.58 -9.72
CA THR A 23 0.86 -12.78 -9.99
C THR A 23 2.21 -12.67 -9.29
N PRO A 24 2.58 -13.63 -8.42
CA PRO A 24 3.84 -13.57 -7.71
C PRO A 24 4.99 -13.68 -8.70
N GLY A 25 5.97 -12.78 -8.55
CA GLY A 25 7.07 -12.65 -9.49
C GLY A 25 7.70 -11.27 -9.38
N THR A 26 8.87 -11.12 -9.97
CA THR A 26 9.56 -9.84 -9.91
C THR A 26 8.86 -8.82 -10.81
N ASN A 27 8.49 -7.68 -10.22
CA ASN A 27 7.88 -6.58 -10.93
C ASN A 27 8.38 -5.24 -10.37
N PRO A 28 9.58 -4.80 -10.79
CA PRO A 28 10.20 -3.59 -10.26
C PRO A 28 9.37 -2.33 -10.55
N SER A 29 8.59 -2.33 -11.64
CA SER A 29 7.68 -1.23 -11.99
C SER A 29 6.52 -1.10 -11.01
N ALA A 30 5.89 -2.22 -10.63
CA ALA A 30 4.83 -2.21 -9.61
C ALA A 30 5.35 -1.72 -8.26
N ARG A 31 6.50 -2.24 -7.83
CA ARG A 31 7.21 -1.77 -6.62
C ARG A 31 7.49 -0.26 -6.66
N TYR A 32 8.07 0.22 -7.76
CA TYR A 32 8.40 1.65 -7.91
C TYR A 32 7.16 2.53 -7.83
N ASN A 33 6.07 2.16 -8.52
CA ASN A 33 4.83 2.93 -8.52
C ASN A 33 4.20 2.98 -7.13
N ILE A 34 4.17 1.86 -6.41
CA ILE A 34 3.70 1.80 -5.02
C ILE A 34 4.51 2.75 -4.14
N VAL A 35 5.85 2.65 -4.17
CA VAL A 35 6.74 3.51 -3.37
C VAL A 35 6.52 4.99 -3.71
N ARG A 36 6.46 5.33 -4.99
CA ARG A 36 6.25 6.71 -5.45
C ARG A 36 4.95 7.30 -4.90
N ILE A 37 3.86 6.54 -4.94
CA ILE A 37 2.56 6.97 -4.40
C ILE A 37 2.66 7.17 -2.89
N CYS A 38 3.23 6.21 -2.17
CA CYS A 38 3.33 6.27 -0.71
C CYS A 38 4.22 7.43 -0.21
N VAL A 39 5.28 7.78 -0.93
CA VAL A 39 6.15 8.93 -0.58
C VAL A 39 5.41 10.27 -0.70
N LEU A 40 4.44 10.35 -1.62
CA LEU A 40 3.65 11.55 -1.86
C LEU A 40 2.44 11.69 -0.91
N LEU A 41 2.17 10.69 -0.07
CA LEU A 41 1.08 10.74 0.90
C LEU A 41 1.24 11.90 1.88
N GLN A 42 0.13 12.60 2.10
CA GLN A 42 -0.09 13.57 3.16
C GLN A 42 -1.42 13.23 3.84
N PRO A 43 -1.53 13.36 5.17
CA PRO A 43 -0.54 13.81 6.16
C PRO A 43 0.47 12.71 6.55
N ALA A 44 1.40 13.03 7.46
CA ALA A 44 2.43 12.08 7.93
C ALA A 44 1.85 10.80 8.56
N SER A 45 0.70 10.87 9.25
CA SER A 45 0.03 9.69 9.82
C SER A 45 -0.33 8.66 8.74
N ALA A 46 -0.76 9.12 7.57
CA ALA A 46 -1.07 8.25 6.43
C ALA A 46 0.16 7.49 5.89
N ARG A 47 1.38 8.02 6.10
CA ARG A 47 2.62 7.33 5.70
C ARG A 47 2.91 6.13 6.61
N GLU A 48 2.57 6.22 7.89
CA GLU A 48 2.74 5.11 8.83
C GLU A 48 1.78 3.97 8.49
N CYS A 49 0.54 4.29 8.08
CA CYS A 49 -0.45 3.30 7.65
C CYS A 49 0.02 2.41 6.49
N VAL A 50 0.88 2.94 5.60
CA VAL A 50 1.34 2.22 4.41
C VAL A 50 2.69 1.52 4.59
N LEU A 51 3.35 1.64 5.76
CA LEU A 51 4.60 0.92 6.04
C LEU A 51 4.48 -0.61 5.87
N PRO A 52 3.43 -1.27 6.40
CA PRO A 52 3.24 -2.70 6.17
C PRO A 52 3.13 -3.04 4.68
N LEU A 53 2.42 -2.21 3.91
CA LEU A 53 2.28 -2.37 2.47
C LEU A 53 3.62 -2.21 1.74
N LEU A 54 4.45 -1.24 2.12
CA LEU A 54 5.76 -1.03 1.50
C LEU A 54 6.70 -2.22 1.73
N LEU A 55 6.72 -2.76 2.95
CA LEU A 55 7.53 -3.93 3.30
C LEU A 55 7.06 -5.19 2.56
N ALA A 56 5.74 -5.38 2.48
CA ALA A 56 5.16 -6.49 1.77
C ALA A 56 5.41 -6.40 0.26
N ALA A 57 5.21 -5.22 -0.34
CA ALA A 57 5.47 -4.98 -1.76
C ALA A 57 6.95 -5.18 -2.13
N ASP A 58 7.89 -4.77 -1.27
CA ASP A 58 9.32 -5.00 -1.50
C ASP A 58 9.64 -6.50 -1.56
N ARG A 59 9.09 -7.29 -0.64
CA ARG A 59 9.30 -8.75 -0.61
C ARG A 59 8.56 -9.46 -1.74
N TYR A 60 7.37 -8.99 -2.09
CA TYR A 60 6.50 -9.60 -3.10
C TYR A 60 7.06 -9.41 -4.51
N TYR A 61 7.55 -8.20 -4.82
CA TYR A 61 7.98 -7.82 -6.17
C TYR A 61 9.49 -7.85 -6.38
N SER A 62 10.31 -8.17 -5.37
CA SER A 62 11.78 -8.25 -5.53
C SER A 62 12.25 -9.61 -6.01
N HIS A 63 13.49 -9.64 -6.53
CA HIS A 63 14.20 -10.89 -6.89
C HIS A 63 14.67 -11.69 -5.68
N ARG A 64 14.57 -11.15 -4.46
CA ARG A 64 15.16 -11.78 -3.27
C ARG A 64 14.19 -12.81 -2.72
N LYS A 65 14.41 -14.08 -3.05
CA LYS A 65 13.88 -15.20 -2.27
C LYS A 65 14.49 -15.14 -0.88
N HIS A 66 13.82 -14.45 0.05
CA HIS A 66 14.15 -14.56 1.45
C HIS A 66 13.72 -15.96 1.90
N GLN A 67 14.69 -16.76 2.36
CA GLN A 67 14.49 -18.14 2.82
C GLN A 67 13.44 -18.27 3.94
N TYR A 68 13.10 -17.15 4.59
CA TYR A 68 12.09 -17.04 5.64
C TYR A 68 10.99 -16.00 5.33
N ALA A 69 10.85 -15.57 4.07
CA ALA A 69 9.76 -14.67 3.73
C ALA A 69 8.41 -15.39 3.84
N PRO A 70 7.36 -14.66 4.25
CA PRO A 70 6.00 -15.14 4.11
C PRO A 70 5.72 -15.53 2.66
N GLY A 71 4.83 -16.50 2.46
CA GLY A 71 4.39 -16.89 1.12
C GLY A 71 3.72 -15.71 0.38
N PRO A 72 3.61 -15.79 -0.95
CA PRO A 72 3.06 -14.71 -1.76
C PRO A 72 1.63 -14.31 -1.35
N GLU A 73 0.77 -15.26 -0.96
CA GLU A 73 -0.58 -14.94 -0.49
C GLU A 73 -0.59 -14.16 0.83
N GLN A 74 0.35 -14.43 1.75
CA GLN A 74 0.45 -13.66 2.99
C GLN A 74 0.95 -12.25 2.70
N LEU A 75 1.96 -12.11 1.85
CA LEU A 75 2.47 -10.79 1.44
C LEU A 75 1.38 -9.99 0.70
N TYR A 76 0.54 -10.66 -0.10
CA TYR A 76 -0.62 -10.05 -0.72
C TYR A 76 -1.62 -9.54 0.32
N ALA A 77 -1.96 -10.37 1.30
CA ALA A 77 -2.84 -9.99 2.41
C ALA A 77 -2.27 -8.80 3.20
N ASP A 78 -0.96 -8.80 3.49
CA ASP A 78 -0.28 -7.71 4.20
C ASP A 78 -0.35 -6.38 3.42
N MET A 79 -0.21 -6.43 2.08
CA MET A 79 -0.41 -5.26 1.22
C MET A 79 -1.85 -4.74 1.31
N CYS A 80 -2.84 -5.63 1.21
CA CYS A 80 -4.26 -5.27 1.35
C CYS A 80 -4.57 -4.68 2.73
N SER A 81 -3.99 -5.22 3.80
CA SER A 81 -4.13 -4.68 5.15
C SER A 81 -3.58 -3.26 5.27
N GLY A 82 -2.44 -2.95 4.66
CA GLY A 82 -1.92 -1.58 4.62
C GLY A 82 -2.85 -0.59 3.91
N ILE A 83 -3.50 -1.01 2.82
CA ILE A 83 -4.53 -0.19 2.13
C ILE A 83 -5.76 0.00 3.02
N ALA A 84 -6.18 -1.04 3.73
CA ALA A 84 -7.31 -0.96 4.66
C ALA A 84 -7.04 0.04 5.79
N LEU A 85 -5.81 0.07 6.34
CA LEU A 85 -5.39 1.06 7.32
C LEU A 85 -5.45 2.49 6.76
N LEU A 86 -5.00 2.69 5.51
CA LEU A 86 -5.10 3.99 4.85
C LEU A 86 -6.56 4.44 4.65
N SER A 87 -7.46 3.50 4.34
CA SER A 87 -8.89 3.76 4.19
C SER A 87 -9.56 4.07 5.54
N ALA A 88 -9.09 3.44 6.62
CA ALA A 88 -9.52 3.75 7.99
C ALA A 88 -9.06 5.15 8.40
N GLU A 89 -7.82 5.54 8.07
CA GLU A 89 -7.29 6.89 8.31
C GLU A 89 -8.12 7.95 7.55
N ALA A 90 -8.52 7.67 6.31
CA ALA A 90 -9.44 8.53 5.57
C ALA A 90 -10.78 8.72 6.28
N SER A 91 -11.31 7.66 6.88
CA SER A 91 -12.56 7.69 7.65
C SER A 91 -12.40 8.45 8.97
N LEU A 92 -11.23 8.38 9.61
CA LEU A 92 -10.90 9.15 10.81
C LEU A 92 -10.79 10.64 10.49
N ALA A 93 -10.12 11.00 9.40
CA ALA A 93 -10.03 12.38 8.94
C ALA A 93 -11.44 12.98 8.78
N GLU A 94 -12.33 12.29 8.04
CA GLU A 94 -13.71 12.73 7.82
C GLU A 94 -14.50 12.94 9.13
N ARG A 95 -14.33 12.05 10.12
CA ARG A 95 -14.96 12.19 11.45
C ARG A 95 -14.41 13.36 12.25
N ASN A 96 -13.14 13.69 12.05
CA ASN A 96 -12.45 14.80 12.72
C ASN A 96 -12.71 16.16 12.04
N GLY A 97 -13.60 16.22 11.06
CA GLY A 97 -14.05 17.47 10.44
C GLY A 97 -13.22 17.92 9.26
N ASP A 98 -12.59 16.97 8.57
CA ASP A 98 -11.85 17.15 7.32
C ASP A 98 -12.38 18.22 6.34
#